data_AF-A0A847S4D6-F1
#
_entry.id   AF-A0A847S4D6-F1
#
_cell.length_a   1.000
_cell.length_b   1.000
_cell.length_c   1.000
_cell.angle_alpha   90.00
_cell.angle_beta   90.00
_cell.angle_gamma   90.00
#
_symmetry.space_group_name_H-M   'P 1'
#
loop_
_entity.id
_entity.type
_entity.pdbx_description
1 polymer ?
#
loop_
_entity_poly.entity_id
_entity_poly.type
_entity_poly.pdbx_seq_one_letter_code
_entity_poly.pdbx_strand_id
1 'polypeptide(L)'
;MSWIKAVQILGLSGTLWLDGSFLTGKPAPNDIDCVLWGPHWIHNTDDLTEAKKAEAFHLLDRAIVGKLYNIDLYIEAPTDDQKFNREAYWGGVLGFAHDRSTAKGFAEIGI
;
A
#
# COMPACT_ATOMS: atom_id res chain seq x y z
N MET A 1 -14.42 -3.36 -9.82
CA MET A 1 -13.04 -3.88 -9.96
C MET A 1 -12.29 -3.52 -8.68
N SER A 2 -11.45 -4.39 -8.12
CA SER A 2 -10.66 -4.05 -6.91
C SER A 2 -9.45 -3.20 -7.27
N TRP A 3 -8.96 -2.41 -6.31
CA TRP A 3 -7.76 -1.58 -6.47
C TRP A 3 -6.53 -2.42 -6.88
N ILE A 4 -6.25 -3.53 -6.19
CA ILE A 4 -5.14 -4.44 -6.54
C ILE A 4 -5.22 -4.91 -8.00
N LYS A 5 -6.41 -5.30 -8.48
CA LYS A 5 -6.58 -5.70 -9.88
C LYS A 5 -6.32 -4.55 -10.84
N ALA A 6 -6.71 -3.32 -10.49
CA ALA A 6 -6.42 -2.14 -11.31
C ALA A 6 -4.90 -1.89 -11.42
N VAL A 7 -4.18 -1.96 -10.29
CA VAL A 7 -2.72 -1.83 -10.24
C VAL A 7 -2.04 -2.90 -11.10
N GLN A 8 -2.47 -4.16 -10.97
CA GLN A 8 -1.92 -5.29 -11.74
C GLN A 8 -2.21 -5.19 -13.24
N ILE A 9 -3.43 -4.80 -13.64
CA ILE A 9 -3.80 -4.60 -15.05
C ILE A 9 -2.94 -3.51 -15.68
N LEU A 10 -2.61 -2.46 -14.92
CA LEU A 10 -1.74 -1.41 -15.40
C LEU A 10 -0.30 -1.90 -15.61
N GLY A 11 0.10 -3.00 -14.96
CA GLY A 11 1.44 -3.58 -15.02
C GLY A 11 2.36 -3.05 -13.92
N LEU A 12 1.79 -2.56 -12.82
CA LEU A 12 2.52 -2.23 -11.60
C LEU A 12 2.54 -3.42 -10.65
N SER A 13 3.65 -3.57 -9.93
CA SER A 13 3.92 -4.63 -8.96
C SER A 13 4.57 -4.05 -7.72
N GLY A 14 4.48 -4.78 -6.61
CA GLY A 14 5.11 -4.39 -5.35
C GLY A 14 4.76 -5.34 -4.20
N THR A 15 5.11 -4.94 -2.98
CA THR A 15 4.69 -5.66 -1.76
C THR A 15 3.68 -4.80 -1.01
N LEU A 16 2.50 -5.33 -0.74
CA LEU A 16 1.45 -4.62 -0.01
C LEU A 16 1.41 -5.13 1.43
N TRP A 17 1.60 -4.23 2.38
CA TRP A 17 1.29 -4.49 3.78
C TRP A 17 -0.10 -3.95 4.08
N LEU A 18 -1.03 -4.82 4.43
CA LEU A 18 -2.33 -4.45 4.98
C LEU A 18 -2.21 -4.23 6.48
N ASP A 19 -2.91 -3.21 6.95
CA ASP A 19 -2.94 -2.78 8.33
C ASP A 19 -4.36 -2.35 8.73
N GLY A 20 -4.48 -1.79 9.92
CA GLY A 20 -5.62 -1.02 10.35
C GLY A 20 -6.56 -1.81 11.23
N SER A 21 -7.71 -1.20 11.48
CA SER A 21 -8.76 -1.85 12.25
C SER A 21 -9.34 -3.10 11.58
N PHE A 22 -9.06 -3.29 10.28
CA PHE A 22 -9.43 -4.48 9.53
C PHE A 22 -8.76 -5.75 10.06
N LEU A 23 -7.54 -5.64 10.62
CA LEU A 23 -6.80 -6.78 11.17
C LEU A 23 -7.04 -7.03 12.66
N THR A 24 -7.79 -6.17 13.35
CA THR A 24 -7.93 -6.21 14.82
C THR A 24 -9.28 -6.77 15.30
N GLY A 25 -10.11 -7.30 14.40
CA GLY A 25 -11.44 -7.82 14.74
C GLY A 25 -12.43 -6.74 15.20
N LYS A 26 -12.12 -5.46 14.97
CA LYS A 26 -13.01 -4.34 15.30
C LYS A 26 -14.33 -4.50 14.54
N PRO A 27 -15.49 -4.35 15.21
CA PRO A 27 -16.77 -4.34 14.51
C PRO A 27 -16.84 -3.18 13.52
N ALA A 28 -17.20 -3.47 12.27
CA ALA A 28 -17.31 -2.50 11.18
C ALA A 28 -16.05 -1.63 10.97
N PRO A 29 -14.94 -2.22 10.47
CA PRO A 29 -13.79 -1.43 10.05
C PRO A 29 -14.22 -0.47 8.94
N ASN A 30 -13.77 0.79 9.03
CA ASN A 30 -14.25 1.87 8.17
C ASN A 30 -13.54 1.87 6.82
N ASP A 31 -12.22 1.86 6.84
CA ASP A 31 -11.28 1.90 5.73
C ASP A 31 -10.25 0.77 5.84
N ILE A 32 -9.53 0.51 4.74
CA ILE A 32 -8.38 -0.41 4.70
C ILE A 32 -7.12 0.44 4.68
N ASP A 33 -6.33 0.38 5.75
CA ASP A 33 -5.01 0.99 5.80
C ASP A 33 -4.01 0.07 5.10
N CYS A 34 -3.16 0.62 4.22
CA CYS A 34 -2.09 -0.18 3.62
C CYS A 34 -0.85 0.61 3.25
N VAL A 35 0.28 -0.10 3.18
CA VAL A 35 1.56 0.42 2.71
C VAL A 35 1.98 -0.37 1.48
N LEU A 36 2.12 0.30 0.35
CA LEU A 36 2.68 -0.27 -0.87
C LEU A 36 4.18 0.00 -0.93
N TRP A 37 4.95 -1.07 -0.82
CA TRP A 37 6.41 -1.09 -0.83
C TRP A 37 6.98 -1.33 -2.22
N GLY A 38 7.91 -0.46 -2.61
CA GLY A 38 8.69 -0.54 -3.83
C GLY A 38 7.83 -0.72 -5.09
N PRO A 39 6.79 0.12 -5.32
CA PRO A 39 6.00 0.01 -6.54
C PRO A 39 6.89 0.19 -7.78
N HIS A 40 6.79 -0.75 -8.72
CA HIS A 40 7.58 -0.73 -9.95
C HIS A 40 6.79 -1.32 -11.11
N TRP A 41 7.19 -0.97 -12.33
CA TRP A 41 6.62 -1.54 -13.55
C TRP A 41 7.21 -2.93 -13.79
N ILE A 42 6.36 -3.90 -14.13
CA ILE A 42 6.78 -5.27 -14.46
C ILE A 42 7.44 -5.33 -15.84
N HIS A 43 7.03 -4.44 -16.74
CA HIS A 43 7.51 -4.37 -18.11
C HIS A 43 8.35 -3.12 -18.35
N ASN A 44 9.13 -3.15 -19.44
CA ASN A 44 9.90 -1.98 -19.85
C ASN A 44 8.98 -0.77 -20.03
N THR A 45 9.42 0.36 -19.49
CA THR A 45 8.69 1.63 -19.44
C THR A 45 8.84 2.47 -20.71
N ASP A 46 9.69 2.07 -21.65
CA ASP A 46 9.99 2.84 -22.88
C ASP A 46 8.74 3.16 -23.71
N ASP A 47 7.72 2.29 -23.67
CA ASP A 47 6.44 2.45 -24.38
C ASP A 47 5.28 2.95 -23.49
N LEU A 48 5.56 3.47 -22.29
CA LEU A 48 4.50 4.02 -21.42
C LEU A 48 3.92 5.29 -22.00
N THR A 49 2.69 5.18 -22.51
CA THR A 49 1.90 6.33 -22.94
C THR A 49 1.62 7.25 -21.75
N GLU A 50 1.48 8.55 -22.03
CA GLU A 50 1.13 9.54 -20.99
C GLU A 50 -0.20 9.22 -20.31
N ALA A 51 -1.14 8.59 -21.03
CA ALA A 51 -2.40 8.12 -20.45
C ALA A 51 -2.18 7.05 -19.36
N LYS A 52 -1.29 6.07 -19.59
CA LYS A 52 -0.96 5.06 -18.57
C LYS A 52 -0.23 5.64 -17.37
N LYS A 53 0.64 6.64 -17.58
CA LYS A 53 1.30 7.37 -16.48
C LYS A 53 0.29 8.13 -15.63
N ALA A 54 -0.67 8.80 -16.26
CA ALA A 54 -1.75 9.49 -15.55
C ALA A 54 -2.64 8.50 -14.78
N GLU A 55 -2.95 7.34 -15.36
CA GLU A 55 -3.68 6.28 -14.67
C GLU A 55 -2.91 5.72 -13.46
N ALA A 56 -1.60 5.51 -13.60
CA ALA A 56 -0.74 5.09 -12.49
C ALA A 56 -0.76 6.11 -11.36
N PHE A 57 -0.66 7.40 -11.70
CA PHE A 57 -0.77 8.48 -10.73
C PHE A 57 -2.09 8.41 -9.95
N HIS A 58 -3.22 8.20 -10.62
CA HIS A 58 -4.51 8.05 -9.95
C HIS A 58 -4.60 6.82 -9.04
N LEU A 59 -3.96 5.71 -9.41
CA LEU A 59 -3.96 4.49 -8.61
C LEU A 59 -2.96 4.51 -7.45
N LEU A 60 -2.04 5.48 -7.44
CA LEU A 60 -1.04 5.67 -6.39
C LEU A 60 -1.29 6.92 -5.54
N ASP A 61 -2.20 7.81 -5.96
CA ASP A 61 -2.60 8.98 -5.19
C ASP A 61 -3.55 8.58 -4.06
N ARG A 62 -3.11 8.81 -2.82
CA ARG A 62 -3.85 8.47 -1.60
C ARG A 62 -5.26 9.05 -1.56
N ALA A 63 -5.45 10.31 -1.96
CA ALA A 63 -6.75 10.96 -1.88
C ALA A 63 -7.74 10.38 -2.89
N ILE A 64 -7.27 10.13 -4.11
CA ILE A 64 -8.06 9.50 -5.16
C ILE A 64 -8.42 8.07 -4.78
N VAL A 65 -7.44 7.28 -4.34
CA VAL A 65 -7.64 5.89 -3.94
C VAL A 65 -8.57 5.79 -2.73
N GLY A 66 -8.41 6.66 -1.73
CA GLY A 66 -9.31 6.76 -0.60
C GLY A 66 -10.75 7.03 -1.01
N LYS A 67 -10.97 7.95 -1.95
CA LYS A 67 -12.32 8.28 -2.44
C LYS A 67 -12.94 7.16 -3.29
N LEU A 68 -12.16 6.51 -4.14
CA LEU A 68 -12.67 5.54 -5.11
C LEU A 68 -12.75 4.11 -4.57
N TYR A 69 -11.85 3.75 -3.65
CA TYR A 69 -11.68 2.38 -3.16
C TYR A 69 -11.77 2.25 -1.64
N ASN A 70 -11.92 3.37 -0.91
CA ASN A 70 -12.00 3.38 0.56
C ASN A 70 -10.75 2.75 1.22
N ILE A 71 -9.58 3.11 0.68
CA ILE A 71 -8.26 2.64 1.12
C ILE A 71 -7.43 3.85 1.56
N ASP A 72 -6.83 3.77 2.73
CA ASP A 72 -5.85 4.73 3.20
C ASP A 72 -4.43 4.28 2.80
N LEU A 73 -4.00 4.73 1.61
CA LEU A 73 -2.78 4.27 0.96
C LEU A 73 -1.55 5.08 1.39
N TYR A 74 -0.50 4.37 1.81
CA TYR A 74 0.85 4.88 1.96
C TYR A 74 1.77 4.20 0.94
N ILE A 75 2.79 4.93 0.48
CA ILE A 75 3.78 4.40 -0.46
C ILE A 75 5.16 4.58 0.12
N GLU A 76 5.95 3.49 0.09
CA GLU A 76 7.34 3.46 0.50
C GLU A 76 8.19 2.98 -0.66
N ALA A 77 9.19 3.77 -1.05
CA ALA A 77 10.20 3.38 -2.04
C ALA A 77 11.61 3.64 -1.47
N PRO A 78 11.98 2.99 -0.34
CA PRO A 78 13.28 3.20 0.28
C PRO A 78 14.40 2.63 -0.59
N THR A 79 15.60 3.22 -0.46
CA THR A 79 16.83 2.56 -0.92
C THR A 79 17.14 1.34 -0.03
N ASP A 80 18.01 0.45 -0.51
CA ASP A 80 18.34 -0.79 0.21
C ASP A 80 18.86 -0.55 1.64
N ASP A 81 19.66 0.50 1.84
CA ASP A 81 20.19 0.91 3.15
C ASP A 81 19.13 1.50 4.09
N GLN A 82 18.01 2.01 3.54
CA GLN A 82 16.90 2.57 4.31
C GLN A 82 15.85 1.53 4.65
N LYS A 83 15.73 0.46 3.86
CA LYS A 83 14.64 -0.52 3.90
C LYS A 83 14.39 -1.05 5.31
N PHE A 84 15.43 -1.58 5.96
CA PHE A 84 15.31 -2.13 7.32
C PHE A 84 14.78 -1.10 8.33
N ASN A 85 15.27 0.14 8.27
CA ASN A 85 14.84 1.19 9.20
C ASN A 85 13.39 1.61 8.96
N ARG A 86 12.93 1.65 7.69
CA ARG A 86 11.53 1.93 7.35
C ARG A 86 10.62 0.79 7.80
N GLU A 87 10.98 -0.45 7.51
CA GLU A 87 10.24 -1.63 7.96
C GLU A 87 10.13 -1.67 9.49
N ALA A 88 11.22 -1.38 10.21
CA ALA A 88 11.22 -1.30 11.67
C ALA A 88 10.34 -0.15 12.21
N TYR A 89 10.31 1.00 11.53
CA TYR A 89 9.41 2.09 11.89
C TYR A 89 7.95 1.68 11.75
N TRP A 90 7.57 1.12 10.60
CA TRP A 90 6.19 0.69 10.35
C TRP A 90 5.79 -0.46 11.28
N GLY A 91 6.60 -1.50 11.39
CA GLY A 91 6.37 -2.64 12.28
C GLY A 91 6.34 -2.27 13.76
N GLY A 92 7.22 -1.36 14.20
CA GLY A 92 7.36 -0.98 15.61
C GLY A 92 6.33 0.04 16.07
N VAL A 93 6.12 1.12 15.29
CA VAL A 93 5.21 2.21 15.68
C VAL A 93 3.78 1.88 15.28
N LEU A 94 3.61 1.36 14.08
CA LEU A 94 2.31 1.11 13.46
C LEU A 94 1.98 -0.37 13.35
N GLY A 95 2.75 -1.29 13.93
CA GLY A 95 2.35 -2.70 14.09
C GLY A 95 1.57 -2.98 15.39
N PHE A 96 1.33 -1.94 16.19
CA PHE A 96 0.58 -2.00 17.45
C PHE A 96 -0.64 -1.07 17.39
N ALA A 97 -1.64 -1.36 18.20
CA ALA A 97 -2.77 -0.45 18.42
C ALA A 97 -2.29 0.85 19.10
N HIS A 98 -3.18 1.85 19.21
CA HIS A 98 -2.84 3.14 19.83
C HIS A 98 -2.36 3.04 21.29
N ASP A 99 -2.71 1.94 22.00
CA ASP A 99 -2.20 1.63 23.34
C ASP A 99 -0.72 1.25 23.38
N ARG A 100 -0.11 1.03 22.20
CA ARG A 100 1.29 0.61 22.00
C ARG A 100 1.68 -0.70 22.67
N SER A 101 0.70 -1.52 23.04
CA SER A 101 0.91 -2.81 23.72
C SER A 101 0.19 -3.95 23.01
N THR A 102 -0.99 -3.69 22.46
CA THR A 102 -1.74 -4.68 21.70
C THR A 102 -1.16 -4.78 20.29
N ALA A 103 -0.51 -5.88 19.98
CA ALA A 103 -0.02 -6.15 18.63
C ALA A 103 -1.20 -6.33 17.67
N LYS A 104 -1.17 -5.62 16.54
CA LYS A 104 -2.07 -5.85 15.40
C LYS A 104 -1.36 -6.52 14.22
N GLY A 105 -0.05 -6.24 14.07
CA GLY A 105 0.77 -6.75 12.98
C GLY A 105 0.35 -6.20 11.62
N PHE A 106 0.96 -6.76 10.57
CA PHE A 106 0.63 -6.50 9.18
C PHE A 106 0.37 -7.84 8.48
N ALA A 107 -0.54 -7.83 7.51
CA ALA A 107 -0.66 -8.92 6.55
C ALA A 107 0.06 -8.52 5.26
N GLU A 108 1.09 -9.28 4.88
CA GLU A 108 1.84 -9.05 3.65
C GLU A 108 1.20 -9.80 2.46
N ILE A 109 1.07 -9.10 1.34
CA ILE A 109 0.55 -9.64 0.08
C ILE A 109 1.45 -9.16 -1.05
N GLY A 110 1.93 -10.08 -1.88
CA GLY A 110 2.58 -9.72 -3.15
C GLY A 110 1.52 -9.30 -4.18
N ILE A 111 1.73 -8.17 -4.84
CA ILE A 111 0.82 -7.67 -5.89
C ILE A 111 1.52 -7.49 -7.21
#